data_AF-A0A8H7TPC4-F1
#
_entry.id   AF-A0A8H7TPC4-F1
#
_cell.length_a   1.000
_cell.length_b   1.000
_cell.length_c   1.000
_cell.angle_alpha   90.00
_cell.angle_beta   90.00
_cell.angle_gamma   90.00
#
_symmetry.space_group_name_H-M   'P 1'
#
loop_
_entity.id
_entity.type
_entity.pdbx_description
1 polymer ?
#
loop_
_entity_poly.entity_id
_entity_poly.type
_entity_poly.pdbx_seq_one_letter_code
_entity_poly.pdbx_strand_id
1 'polypeptide(L)'
;MDSLPANKRPFLLETQCKAKQGHRSERWFVEHLPPSKGRQRLELGSGIGLVGLGVLLGCGVHAKMLITDQLEMLELMKLNIERNEVQGQASALILNWGEPLPQQVVEQKPDVIIAAECVYFEPAFPLLMQTLKDLFALNADATVYFCFKKRRRADMNFVKMAKKAFASRSSLTRTVPSFSGKGYFCSPSRANTVELL
;
A
#
# COMPACT_ATOMS: atom_id res chain seq x y z
N MET A 1 -23.82 -1.46 -31.80
CA MET A 1 -23.60 -0.91 -30.45
C MET A 1 -23.94 -2.04 -29.51
N ASP A 2 -22.94 -2.84 -29.11
CA ASP A 2 -23.15 -3.95 -28.19
C ASP A 2 -22.12 -3.87 -27.06
N SER A 3 -22.64 -4.04 -25.85
CA SER A 3 -22.11 -3.71 -24.53
C SER A 3 -20.88 -4.50 -24.09
N LEU A 4 -20.01 -3.84 -23.33
CA LEU A 4 -18.82 -4.39 -22.65
C LEU A 4 -19.18 -5.51 -21.65
N PRO A 5 -18.32 -6.54 -21.45
CA PRO A 5 -18.53 -7.57 -20.43
C PRO A 5 -18.32 -7.04 -19.00
N ALA A 6 -19.34 -7.19 -18.16
CA ALA A 6 -19.57 -6.46 -16.90
C ALA A 6 -19.03 -7.12 -15.62
N ASN A 7 -17.79 -7.65 -15.57
CA ASN A 7 -17.33 -8.28 -14.31
C ASN A 7 -15.81 -8.33 -14.05
N LYS A 8 -15.09 -7.22 -14.27
CA LYS A 8 -13.80 -7.00 -13.59
C LYS A 8 -14.03 -6.03 -12.44
N ARG A 9 -14.37 -6.56 -11.27
CA ARG A 9 -14.53 -5.75 -10.06
C ARG A 9 -13.16 -5.34 -9.51
N PRO A 10 -13.04 -4.14 -8.91
CA PRO A 10 -11.82 -3.70 -8.26
C PRO A 10 -11.31 -4.75 -7.27
N PHE A 11 -10.01 -5.04 -7.28
CA PHE A 11 -9.46 -6.21 -6.61
C PHE A 11 -8.76 -5.83 -5.30
N LEU A 12 -9.27 -6.39 -4.20
CA LEU A 12 -8.74 -6.26 -2.86
C LEU A 12 -7.96 -7.53 -2.49
N LEU A 13 -6.64 -7.43 -2.32
CA LEU A 13 -5.86 -8.51 -1.71
C LEU A 13 -5.73 -8.23 -0.21
N GLU A 14 -6.38 -9.04 0.61
CA GLU A 14 -6.35 -8.94 2.07
C GLU A 14 -5.32 -9.95 2.61
N THR A 15 -4.29 -9.45 3.30
CA THR A 15 -3.53 -10.27 4.25
C THR A 15 -3.79 -9.85 5.68
N GLN A 16 -4.35 -10.78 6.44
CA GLN A 16 -4.28 -10.70 7.89
C GLN A 16 -2.89 -11.17 8.30
N CYS A 17 -2.03 -10.22 8.68
CA CYS A 17 -0.80 -10.54 9.37
C CYS A 17 -1.15 -11.16 10.72
N LYS A 18 -1.22 -12.50 10.78
CA LYS A 18 -1.20 -13.24 12.03
C LYS A 18 0.18 -12.98 12.64
N ALA A 19 0.24 -12.07 13.61
CA ALA A 19 1.43 -11.71 14.37
C ALA A 19 1.92 -12.88 15.25
N LYS A 20 2.26 -14.03 14.64
CA LYS A 20 2.82 -15.18 15.35
C LYS A 20 4.32 -15.36 15.15
N GLN A 21 5.00 -14.56 14.33
CA GLN A 21 6.47 -14.50 14.29
C GLN A 21 6.90 -13.28 13.48
N GLY A 22 7.40 -12.24 14.15
CA GLY A 22 8.40 -11.24 13.67
C GLY A 22 8.36 -10.59 12.28
N HIS A 23 7.41 -10.87 11.39
CA HIS A 23 7.42 -10.36 10.02
C HIS A 23 6.83 -8.95 9.99
N ARG A 24 7.71 -7.97 9.78
CA ARG A 24 7.33 -6.58 9.56
C ARG A 24 6.64 -6.42 8.20
N SER A 25 5.64 -5.54 8.12
CA SER A 25 4.73 -5.38 6.98
C SER A 25 5.46 -5.06 5.67
N GLU A 26 6.53 -4.25 5.71
CA GLU A 26 7.31 -3.84 4.54
C GLU A 26 7.87 -5.04 3.77
N ARG A 27 8.36 -6.05 4.48
CA ARG A 27 8.94 -7.25 3.85
C ARG A 27 7.90 -8.06 3.11
N TRP A 28 6.70 -8.17 3.68
CA TRP A 28 5.61 -8.87 3.02
C TRP A 28 5.24 -8.19 1.69
N PHE A 29 5.15 -6.85 1.67
CA PHE A 29 4.86 -6.10 0.45
C PHE A 29 5.96 -6.27 -0.61
N VAL A 30 7.25 -6.21 -0.24
CA VAL A 30 8.34 -6.44 -1.18
C VAL A 30 8.26 -7.84 -1.83
N GLU A 31 7.88 -8.86 -1.06
CA GLU A 31 7.79 -10.25 -1.54
C GLU A 31 6.53 -10.55 -2.37
N HIS A 32 5.44 -9.78 -2.20
CA HIS A 32 4.11 -10.12 -2.74
C HIS A 32 3.53 -9.08 -3.70
N LEU A 33 4.11 -7.86 -3.76
CA LEU A 33 3.70 -6.88 -4.76
C LEU A 33 4.21 -7.28 -6.15
N PRO A 34 3.45 -6.98 -7.21
CA PRO A 34 3.90 -7.25 -8.57
C PRO A 34 5.16 -6.44 -8.87
N PRO A 35 6.00 -6.91 -9.82
CA PRO A 35 7.20 -6.20 -10.26
C PRO A 35 6.91 -4.73 -10.56
N SER A 36 7.83 -3.86 -10.17
CA SER A 36 7.69 -2.40 -10.19
C SER A 36 7.79 -1.74 -11.55
N LYS A 37 8.34 -2.43 -12.55
CA LYS A 37 8.70 -1.80 -13.83
C LYS A 37 7.47 -1.19 -14.50
N GLY A 38 7.44 0.14 -14.58
CA GLY A 38 6.36 0.91 -15.21
C GLY A 38 5.06 0.97 -14.41
N ARG A 39 5.05 0.57 -13.13
CA ARG A 39 3.86 0.64 -12.27
C ARG A 39 3.84 1.92 -11.46
N GLN A 40 2.67 2.54 -11.41
CA GLN A 40 2.41 3.74 -10.62
C GLN A 40 1.82 3.33 -9.27
N ARG A 41 2.50 3.66 -8.17
CA ARG A 41 2.13 3.20 -6.83
C ARG A 41 1.72 4.35 -5.92
N LEU A 42 0.72 4.11 -5.11
CA LEU A 42 0.22 5.01 -4.07
C LEU A 42 0.17 4.26 -2.75
N GLU A 43 0.67 4.86 -1.69
CA GLU A 43 0.45 4.40 -0.32
C GLU A 43 -0.50 5.37 0.41
N LEU A 44 -1.54 4.81 1.02
CA LEU A 44 -2.50 5.51 1.88
C LEU A 44 -2.09 5.34 3.34
N GLY A 45 -2.14 6.42 4.12
CA GLY A 45 -1.82 6.37 5.55
C GLY A 45 -0.37 5.93 5.78
N SER A 46 0.56 6.53 5.04
CA SER A 46 1.98 6.17 5.03
C SER A 46 2.68 6.39 6.38
N GLY A 47 2.10 7.22 7.26
CA GLY A 47 2.77 7.76 8.42
C GLY A 47 4.09 8.42 8.00
N ILE A 48 5.20 7.91 8.51
CA ILE A 48 6.54 8.37 8.16
C ILE A 48 7.10 7.77 6.85
N GLY A 49 6.36 6.88 6.18
CA GLY A 49 6.72 6.30 4.87
C GLY A 49 7.44 4.95 4.90
N LEU A 50 7.45 4.23 6.04
CA LEU A 50 8.26 3.00 6.18
C LEU A 50 7.97 1.94 5.12
N VAL A 51 6.70 1.63 4.90
CA VAL A 51 6.31 0.57 3.97
C VAL A 51 6.49 1.02 2.53
N GLY A 52 5.98 2.19 2.13
CA GLY A 52 6.15 2.73 0.78
C GLY A 52 7.61 2.89 0.37
N LEU A 53 8.46 3.48 1.23
CA LEU A 53 9.88 3.66 0.93
C LEU A 53 10.65 2.33 0.93
N GLY A 54 10.34 1.42 1.86
CA GLY A 54 10.93 0.08 1.86
C GLY A 54 10.57 -0.73 0.60
N VAL A 55 9.32 -0.63 0.16
CA VAL A 55 8.85 -1.21 -1.11
C VAL A 55 9.60 -0.59 -2.29
N LEU A 56 9.77 0.73 -2.30
CA LEU A 56 10.46 1.43 -3.36
C LEU A 56 11.92 0.97 -3.50
N LEU A 57 12.67 0.97 -2.39
CA LEU A 57 14.06 0.54 -2.33
C LEU A 57 14.24 -0.95 -2.70
N GLY A 58 13.32 -1.81 -2.24
CA GLY A 58 13.33 -3.24 -2.58
C GLY A 58 12.98 -3.53 -4.05
N CYS A 59 12.35 -2.59 -4.74
CA CYS A 59 11.83 -2.78 -6.10
C CYS A 59 12.72 -2.20 -7.22
N GLY A 60 13.78 -1.47 -6.88
CA GLY A 60 14.74 -0.90 -7.85
C GLY A 60 14.26 0.36 -8.58
N VAL A 61 15.15 0.91 -9.42
CA VAL A 61 15.15 2.29 -9.96
C VAL A 61 13.99 2.70 -10.89
N HIS A 62 13.08 1.77 -11.24
CA HIS A 62 12.01 2.02 -12.21
C HIS A 62 10.62 2.17 -11.58
N ALA A 63 10.53 2.30 -10.25
CA ALA A 63 9.26 2.50 -9.57
C ALA A 63 9.02 3.99 -9.25
N LYS A 64 7.76 4.40 -9.32
CA LYS A 64 7.29 5.69 -8.78
C LYS A 64 6.36 5.42 -7.61
N MET A 65 6.53 6.17 -6.53
CA MET A 65 5.75 6.03 -5.30
C MET A 65 5.20 7.39 -4.86
N LEU A 66 3.89 7.47 -4.67
CA LEU A 66 3.30 8.53 -3.86
C LEU A 66 3.07 7.96 -2.46
N ILE A 67 3.67 8.59 -1.45
CA ILE A 67 3.34 8.31 -0.05
C ILE A 67 2.41 9.42 0.44
N THR A 68 1.30 9.04 1.09
CA THR A 68 0.24 9.98 1.44
C THR A 68 -0.27 9.79 2.85
N ASP A 69 -0.52 10.90 3.52
CA ASP A 69 -1.07 10.94 4.87
C ASP A 69 -1.63 12.35 5.15
N GLN A 70 -2.02 12.63 6.38
CA GLN A 70 -2.48 13.94 6.85
C GLN A 70 -1.31 14.94 6.91
N LEU A 71 -1.64 16.23 7.03
CA LEU A 71 -0.70 17.34 7.03
C LEU A 71 0.43 17.15 8.07
N GLU A 72 0.11 16.60 9.24
CA GLU A 72 1.02 16.39 10.36
C GLU A 72 2.19 15.47 10.00
N MET A 73 1.99 14.56 9.06
CA MET A 73 3.03 13.62 8.62
C MET A 73 3.83 14.13 7.43
N LEU A 74 3.40 15.21 6.77
CA LEU A 74 3.98 15.68 5.50
C LEU A 74 5.48 15.93 5.60
N GLU A 75 5.92 16.67 6.62
CA GLU A 75 7.33 17.03 6.78
C GLU A 75 8.20 15.80 7.15
N LEU A 76 7.66 14.86 7.94
CA LEU A 76 8.36 13.59 8.23
C LEU A 76 8.50 12.72 6.98
N MET A 77 7.44 12.61 6.16
CA MET A 77 7.49 11.90 4.90
C MET A 77 8.54 12.50 3.94
N LYS A 78 8.55 13.83 3.77
CA LYS A 78 9.55 14.52 2.94
C LYS A 78 10.97 14.28 3.42
N LEU A 79 11.18 14.41 4.73
CA LEU A 79 12.50 14.23 5.33
C LEU A 79 13.02 12.79 5.17
N ASN A 80 12.14 11.79 5.26
CA ASN A 80 12.52 10.41 5.02
C ASN A 80 12.74 10.09 3.54
N ILE A 81 12.02 10.74 2.62
CA ILE A 81 12.34 10.67 1.17
C ILE A 81 13.75 11.20 0.91
N GLU A 82 14.10 12.33 1.53
CA GLU A 82 15.42 12.96 1.36
C GLU A 82 16.54 12.07 1.94
N ARG A 83 16.36 11.58 3.17
CA ARG A 83 17.33 10.71 3.84
C ARG A 83 17.63 9.41 3.11
N ASN A 84 16.64 8.87 2.41
CA ASN A 84 16.80 7.64 1.64
C ASN A 84 17.18 7.90 0.17
N GLU A 85 17.47 9.16 -0.20
CA GLU A 85 17.93 9.57 -1.54
C GLU A 85 16.99 9.15 -2.68
N VAL A 86 15.67 9.17 -2.43
CA VAL A 86 14.63 8.73 -3.37
C VAL A 86 13.75 9.87 -3.89
N GLN A 87 14.18 11.13 -3.81
CA GLN A 87 13.44 12.31 -4.29
C GLN A 87 13.02 12.20 -5.78
N GLY A 88 13.83 11.50 -6.59
CA GLY A 88 13.51 11.27 -8.01
C GLY A 88 12.46 10.18 -8.26
N GLN A 89 12.10 9.39 -7.24
CA GLN A 89 11.23 8.22 -7.34
C GLN A 89 10.00 8.30 -6.42
N ALA A 90 10.10 9.00 -5.29
CA ALA A 90 9.04 9.18 -4.31
C ALA A 90 8.59 10.64 -4.21
N SER A 91 7.32 10.85 -3.88
CA SER A 91 6.80 12.17 -3.50
C SER A 91 5.81 12.03 -2.35
N ALA A 92 5.87 12.96 -1.40
CA ALA A 92 4.96 13.03 -0.27
C ALA A 92 3.81 13.99 -0.57
N LEU A 93 2.57 13.55 -0.37
CA LEU A 93 1.36 14.37 -0.58
C LEU A 93 0.44 14.31 0.62
N ILE A 94 -0.30 15.40 0.85
CA ILE A 94 -1.43 15.39 1.79
C ILE A 94 -2.59 14.68 1.11
N LEU A 95 -3.17 13.69 1.78
CA LEU A 95 -4.41 13.04 1.37
C LEU A 95 -5.20 12.67 2.63
N ASN A 96 -6.19 13.50 2.94
CA ASN A 96 -7.17 13.19 3.98
C ASN A 96 -8.24 12.26 3.40
N TRP A 97 -8.55 11.17 4.11
CA TRP A 97 -9.54 10.23 3.62
C TRP A 97 -10.94 10.86 3.55
N GLY A 98 -11.68 10.50 2.51
CA GLY A 98 -13.01 11.05 2.23
C GLY A 98 -13.03 12.46 1.61
N GLU A 99 -11.87 13.11 1.46
CA GLU A 99 -11.73 14.38 0.71
C GLU A 99 -11.39 14.13 -0.77
N PRO A 100 -11.56 15.14 -1.64
CA PRO A 100 -11.16 15.04 -3.04
C PRO A 100 -9.68 14.64 -3.21
N LEU A 101 -9.40 13.76 -4.18
CA LEU A 101 -8.05 13.28 -4.43
C LEU A 101 -7.13 14.42 -4.92
N PRO A 102 -5.88 14.52 -4.43
CA PRO A 102 -4.91 15.49 -4.94
C PRO A 102 -4.69 15.36 -6.44
N GLN A 103 -4.44 16.47 -7.14
CA GLN A 103 -4.24 16.49 -8.59
C GLN A 103 -3.16 15.50 -9.05
N GLN A 104 -2.04 15.42 -8.34
CA GLN A 104 -0.96 14.47 -8.67
C GLN A 104 -1.41 13.01 -8.60
N VAL A 105 -2.33 12.66 -7.69
CA VAL A 105 -2.91 11.31 -7.61
C VAL A 105 -3.83 11.04 -8.81
N VAL A 106 -4.63 12.05 -9.20
CA VAL A 106 -5.52 12.01 -10.36
C VAL A 106 -4.74 11.86 -11.67
N GLU A 107 -3.62 12.57 -11.80
CA GLU A 107 -2.72 12.48 -12.96
C GLU A 107 -1.99 11.13 -13.01
N GLN A 108 -1.52 10.65 -11.85
CA GLN A 108 -0.81 9.38 -11.74
C GLN A 108 -1.69 8.16 -11.99
N LYS A 109 -2.98 8.17 -11.60
CA LYS A 109 -3.91 7.01 -11.78
C LYS A 109 -3.30 5.68 -11.31
N PRO A 110 -2.94 5.55 -10.03
CA PRO A 110 -2.12 4.44 -9.53
C PRO A 110 -2.72 3.06 -9.83
N ASP A 111 -1.88 2.13 -10.28
CA ASP A 111 -2.26 0.73 -10.55
C ASP A 111 -2.20 -0.14 -9.30
N VAL A 112 -1.38 0.28 -8.33
CA VAL A 112 -1.13 -0.45 -7.08
C VAL A 112 -1.29 0.52 -5.93
N ILE A 113 -2.20 0.19 -5.02
CA ILE A 113 -2.49 0.96 -3.82
C ILE A 113 -2.08 0.11 -2.61
N ILE A 114 -1.29 0.69 -1.73
CA ILE A 114 -0.81 0.08 -0.50
C ILE A 114 -1.55 0.74 0.68
N ALA A 115 -2.10 -0.07 1.58
CA ALA A 115 -2.71 0.39 2.81
C ALA A 115 -2.18 -0.46 3.97
N ALA A 116 -1.08 -0.01 4.57
CA ALA A 116 -0.43 -0.69 5.68
C ALA A 116 -0.95 -0.13 7.01
N GLU A 117 -1.53 -0.98 7.84
CA GLU A 117 -2.03 -0.62 9.17
C GLU A 117 -3.08 0.51 9.18
N CYS A 118 -3.82 0.77 8.09
CA CYS A 118 -4.87 1.80 8.04
C CYS A 118 -6.17 1.42 8.77
N VAL A 119 -6.33 0.14 9.17
CA VAL A 119 -7.57 -0.38 9.74
C VAL A 119 -7.44 -0.52 11.26
N TYR A 120 -7.68 0.57 11.98
CA TYR A 120 -7.67 0.56 13.44
C TYR A 120 -8.59 1.60 14.08
N PHE A 121 -9.05 2.63 13.35
CA PHE A 121 -9.93 3.67 13.88
C PHE A 121 -11.27 3.64 13.15
N GLU A 122 -12.29 3.08 13.80
CA GLU A 122 -13.59 2.78 13.18
C GLU A 122 -14.32 4.00 12.58
N PRO A 123 -14.30 5.20 13.18
CA PRO A 123 -14.90 6.38 12.56
C PRO A 123 -14.29 6.77 11.21
N ALA A 124 -13.04 6.38 10.93
CA ALA A 124 -12.38 6.65 9.65
C ALA A 124 -12.71 5.61 8.56
N PHE A 125 -13.37 4.49 8.87
CA PHE A 125 -13.65 3.45 7.89
C PHE A 125 -14.52 3.92 6.72
N PRO A 126 -15.60 4.72 6.91
CA PRO A 126 -16.38 5.26 5.80
C PRO A 126 -15.55 6.20 4.92
N LEU A 127 -14.68 7.02 5.53
CA LEU A 127 -13.81 7.95 4.82
C LEU A 127 -12.79 7.22 3.94
N LEU A 128 -12.11 6.21 4.51
CA LEU A 128 -11.18 5.36 3.76
C LEU A 128 -11.91 4.62 2.63
N MET A 129 -13.12 4.12 2.88
CA MET A 129 -13.94 3.46 1.87
C MET A 129 -14.29 4.40 0.71
N GLN A 130 -14.57 5.67 1.00
CA GLN A 130 -14.84 6.68 -0.02
C GLN A 130 -13.59 6.93 -0.88
N THR A 131 -12.43 7.17 -0.25
CA THR A 131 -11.16 7.32 -0.98
C THR A 131 -10.85 6.15 -1.89
N LEU A 132 -11.09 4.90 -1.46
CA LEU A 132 -10.89 3.73 -2.30
C LEU A 132 -11.81 3.72 -3.52
N LYS A 133 -13.09 4.10 -3.35
CA LYS A 133 -14.01 4.21 -4.48
C LYS A 133 -13.55 5.25 -5.49
N ASP A 134 -13.08 6.40 -5.01
CA ASP A 134 -12.59 7.47 -5.87
C ASP A 134 -11.33 7.05 -6.63
N LEU A 135 -10.41 6.34 -5.96
CA LEU A 135 -9.23 5.75 -6.61
C LEU A 135 -9.61 4.71 -7.68
N PHE A 136 -10.62 3.87 -7.42
CA PHE A 136 -11.09 2.91 -8.42
C PHE A 136 -11.90 3.55 -9.55
N ALA A 137 -12.51 4.72 -9.31
CA ALA A 137 -13.12 5.51 -10.37
C ALA A 137 -12.06 6.11 -11.32
N LEU A 138 -10.86 6.43 -10.80
CA LEU A 138 -9.73 6.85 -11.63
C LEU A 138 -9.11 5.71 -12.44
N ASN A 139 -8.98 4.53 -11.83
CA ASN A 139 -8.41 3.34 -12.46
C ASN A 139 -9.13 2.07 -11.98
N ALA A 140 -10.04 1.56 -12.81
CA ALA A 140 -10.84 0.37 -12.50
C ALA A 140 -10.02 -0.92 -12.42
N ASP A 141 -8.84 -0.96 -13.03
CA ASP A 141 -7.92 -2.10 -13.00
C ASP A 141 -6.91 -2.03 -11.83
N ALA A 142 -6.98 -0.98 -11.00
CA ALA A 142 -6.12 -0.85 -9.85
C ALA A 142 -6.33 -2.00 -8.84
N THR A 143 -5.26 -2.36 -8.13
CA THR A 143 -5.29 -3.36 -7.07
C THR A 143 -4.89 -2.75 -5.75
N VAL A 144 -5.70 -2.96 -4.71
CA VAL A 144 -5.39 -2.49 -3.35
C VAL A 144 -4.90 -3.66 -2.50
N TYR A 145 -3.76 -3.46 -1.85
CA TYR A 145 -3.15 -4.41 -0.93
C TYR A 145 -3.30 -3.91 0.51
N PHE A 146 -4.12 -4.60 1.28
CA PHE A 146 -4.27 -4.34 2.71
C PHE A 146 -3.40 -5.30 3.52
N CYS A 147 -2.57 -4.72 4.37
CA CYS A 147 -1.90 -5.43 5.46
C CYS A 147 -2.35 -4.77 6.76
N PHE A 148 -3.10 -5.48 7.60
CA PHE A 148 -3.49 -4.98 8.91
C PHE A 148 -3.43 -6.07 9.98
N LYS A 149 -3.08 -5.67 11.20
CA LYS A 149 -3.27 -6.47 12.39
C LYS A 149 -4.69 -6.33 12.91
N LYS A 150 -5.44 -7.43 12.99
CA LYS A 150 -6.71 -7.47 13.74
C LYS A 150 -6.42 -7.24 15.22
N ARG A 151 -6.80 -6.09 15.76
CA ARG A 151 -6.68 -5.70 17.17
C ARG A 151 -8.01 -5.85 17.88
N ARG A 152 -9.11 -5.51 17.21
CA ARG A 152 -10.46 -5.50 17.77
C ARG A 152 -11.45 -6.21 16.84
N ARG A 153 -12.62 -6.57 17.39
CA ARG A 153 -13.72 -7.12 16.57
C ARG A 153 -14.21 -6.10 15.54
N ALA A 154 -14.20 -4.82 15.91
CA ALA A 154 -14.59 -3.69 15.07
C ALA A 154 -13.76 -3.58 13.78
N ASP A 155 -12.47 -3.96 13.79
CA ASP A 155 -11.61 -3.89 12.59
C ASP A 155 -12.17 -4.75 11.43
N MET A 156 -12.90 -5.82 11.76
CA MET A 156 -13.57 -6.66 10.76
C MET A 156 -14.77 -5.98 10.10
N ASN A 157 -15.29 -4.88 10.67
CA ASN A 157 -16.36 -4.10 10.05
C ASN A 157 -15.84 -3.46 8.75
N PHE A 158 -14.62 -2.92 8.74
CA PHE A 158 -13.99 -2.44 7.52
C PHE A 158 -13.89 -3.54 6.46
N VAL A 159 -13.40 -4.72 6.85
CA VAL A 159 -13.28 -5.88 5.94
C VAL A 159 -14.64 -6.24 5.35
N LYS A 160 -15.71 -6.27 6.15
CA LYS A 160 -17.07 -6.53 5.66
C LYS A 160 -17.54 -5.47 4.67
N MET A 161 -17.29 -4.19 4.96
CA MET A 161 -17.61 -3.09 4.05
C MET A 161 -16.86 -3.25 2.72
N ALA A 162 -15.56 -3.52 2.77
CA ALA A 162 -14.71 -3.69 1.59
C ALA A 162 -15.14 -4.91 0.76
N LYS A 163 -15.46 -6.05 1.38
CA LYS A 163 -15.95 -7.26 0.67
C LYS A 163 -17.32 -7.07 0.03
N LYS A 164 -18.15 -6.19 0.60
CA LYS A 164 -19.44 -5.82 0.01
C LYS A 164 -19.26 -4.89 -1.20
N ALA A 165 -18.27 -3.99 -1.15
CA ALA A 165 -18.04 -2.98 -2.18
C ALA A 165 -17.17 -3.47 -3.35
N PHE A 166 -16.18 -4.35 -3.08
CA PHE A 166 -15.13 -4.71 -4.03
C PHE A 166 -14.99 -6.23 -4.17
N ALA A 167 -14.45 -6.70 -5.30
CA ALA A 167 -14.00 -8.09 -5.37
C ALA A 167 -12.79 -8.25 -4.46
N SER A 168 -12.76 -9.34 -3.70
CA SER A 168 -11.67 -9.60 -2.75
C SER A 168 -11.15 -11.02 -2.87
N ARG A 169 -9.85 -11.19 -2.68
CA ARG A 169 -9.21 -12.48 -2.46
C ARG A 169 -8.44 -12.40 -1.15
N SER A 170 -8.78 -13.27 -0.21
CA SER A 170 -7.95 -13.49 0.97
C SER A 170 -6.82 -14.45 0.59
N SER A 171 -5.57 -14.01 0.63
CA SER A 171 -4.45 -14.96 0.65
C SER A 171 -4.30 -15.47 2.07
N LEU A 172 -4.64 -16.73 2.30
CA LEU A 172 -4.22 -17.45 3.50
C LEU A 172 -2.70 -17.36 3.56
N THR A 173 -2.16 -16.91 4.69
CA THR A 173 -0.73 -17.04 5.01
C THR A 173 -0.37 -18.51 4.90
N ARG A 174 0.17 -18.92 3.75
CA ARG A 174 0.93 -20.17 3.68
C ARG A 174 2.07 -19.94 4.66
N THR A 175 2.14 -20.73 5.72
CA THR A 175 3.28 -20.72 6.64
C THR A 175 4.55 -20.73 5.79
N VAL A 176 5.24 -19.59 5.74
CA VAL A 176 6.59 -19.55 5.21
C VAL A 176 7.39 -20.51 6.08
N PRO A 177 8.04 -21.54 5.50
CA PRO A 177 8.96 -22.37 6.26
C PRO A 177 9.95 -21.42 6.95
N SER A 178 10.28 -21.67 8.20
CA SER A 178 11.36 -20.96 8.88
C SER A 178 12.63 -21.17 8.07
N PHE A 179 12.97 -20.21 7.21
CA PHE A 179 14.20 -20.30 6.42
C PHE A 179 15.34 -19.88 7.34
N SER A 180 16.08 -20.90 7.79
CA SER A 180 17.45 -20.73 8.23
C SER A 180 18.24 -20.05 7.11
N GLY A 181 19.04 -19.05 7.49
CA GLY A 181 19.65 -18.13 6.54
C GLY A 181 20.41 -18.83 5.42
N LYS A 182 20.06 -18.48 4.17
CA LYS A 182 20.94 -18.23 3.02
C LYS A 182 20.10 -18.05 1.74
N GLY A 183 20.19 -16.85 1.15
CA GLY A 183 20.14 -16.62 -0.29
C GLY A 183 18.79 -16.61 -1.01
N TYR A 184 18.28 -15.41 -1.32
CA TYR A 184 17.84 -15.10 -2.68
C TYR A 184 18.49 -13.78 -3.11
N PHE A 185 19.21 -13.88 -4.22
CA PHE A 185 20.12 -12.87 -4.75
C PHE A 185 19.35 -11.97 -5.72
N CYS A 186 19.06 -10.75 -5.28
CA CYS A 186 19.03 -9.59 -6.16
C CYS A 186 20.07 -8.63 -5.57
N SER A 187 21.30 -8.62 -6.11
CA SER A 187 22.29 -7.59 -5.76
C SER A 187 22.18 -6.45 -6.76
N PRO A 188 22.37 -5.19 -6.32
CA PRO A 188 23.73 -4.75 -6.06
C PRO A 188 23.92 -4.24 -4.63
N SER A 189 25.12 -4.49 -4.09
CA SER A 189 25.78 -3.75 -3.01
C SER A 189 24.93 -3.27 -1.81
N ARG A 190 25.06 -3.97 -0.69
CA ARG A 190 25.11 -3.43 0.70
C ARG A 190 24.34 -2.12 0.98
N ALA A 191 23.02 -2.11 1.00
CA ALA A 191 22.19 -1.16 1.77
C ALA A 191 20.72 -1.46 1.46
N ASN A 192 19.91 -1.85 2.43
CA ASN A 192 18.44 -1.82 2.32
C ASN A 192 17.81 -1.78 3.72
N THR A 193 18.43 -1.01 4.62
CA THR A 193 17.76 -0.59 5.85
C THR A 193 17.11 0.75 5.52
N VAL A 194 15.79 0.85 5.67
CA VAL A 194 15.12 2.15 5.61
C VAL A 194 15.49 2.87 6.89
N GLU A 195 16.29 3.93 6.78
CA GLU A 195 16.59 4.79 7.92
C GLU A 195 15.53 5.89 7.96
N LEU A 196 14.67 5.81 8.97
CA LEU A 196 13.60 6.77 9.22
C LEU A 196 13.81 7.42 10.58
N LEU A 197 13.28 8.64 10.68
CA LEU A 197 13.18 9.39 11.93
C LEU A 197 12.26 8.78 12.96
#